data_AF-A0A455SZC2-F1
#
_entry.id   AF-A0A455SZC2-F1
#
_cell.length_a   1.000
_cell.length_b   1.000
_cell.length_c   1.000
_cell.angle_alpha   90.00
_cell.angle_beta   90.00
_cell.angle_gamma   90.00
#
_symmetry.space_group_name_H-M   'P 1'
#
loop_
_entity.id
_entity.type
_entity.pdbx_description
1 polymer ?
#
loop_
_entity_poly.entity_id
_entity_poly.type
_entity_poly.pdbx_seq_one_letter_code
_entity_poly.pdbx_strand_id
1 'polypeptide(L)'
;MKPLDPPPSERAPWRVWSQWVSDLVQVLGTYELPLTREQLRQATSGLAQLEERLQWEQRRATVSPVEGRRLLAGEAARMHWTHLLRTARCRLDECRLLLGTLVQRTRAAGTAPGAAQAGVAYPDRLRQRVRRALEQFQEQLEQVASLEDEAGGTSPC
;
A
#
# COMPACT_ATOMS: atom_id res chain seq x y z
N MET A 1 5.08 -12.19 -18.24
CA MET A 1 4.65 -11.18 -17.24
C MET A 1 3.70 -11.85 -16.27
N LYS A 2 4.01 -11.82 -14.96
CA LYS A 2 3.00 -12.19 -13.95
C LYS A 2 1.94 -11.07 -13.97
N PRO A 3 0.66 -11.38 -14.20
CA PRO A 3 -0.41 -10.39 -14.02
C PRO A 3 -0.41 -9.94 -12.56
N LEU A 4 -0.74 -8.67 -12.31
CA LEU A 4 -1.02 -8.25 -10.93
C LEU A 4 -2.34 -8.92 -10.54
N ASP A 5 -2.33 -9.67 -9.45
CA ASP A 5 -3.53 -10.29 -8.91
C ASP A 5 -4.52 -9.19 -8.47
N PRO A 6 -5.85 -9.47 -8.49
CA PRO A 6 -6.83 -8.53 -7.98
C PRO A 6 -6.50 -8.17 -6.51
N PRO A 7 -6.84 -6.94 -6.08
CA PRO A 7 -6.60 -6.55 -4.70
C PRO A 7 -7.30 -7.50 -3.72
N PRO A 8 -6.66 -7.83 -2.60
CA PRO A 8 -7.27 -8.63 -1.54
C PRO A 8 -8.58 -8.03 -1.05
N SER A 9 -9.40 -8.86 -0.39
CA SER A 9 -10.57 -8.33 0.30
C SER A 9 -10.14 -7.39 1.44
N GLU A 10 -10.98 -6.39 1.74
CA GLU A 10 -10.73 -5.40 2.81
C GLU A 10 -10.36 -6.03 4.15
N ARG A 11 -10.86 -7.25 4.43
CA ARG A 11 -10.65 -8.00 5.68
C ARG A 11 -9.54 -9.06 5.62
N ALA A 12 -8.83 -9.22 4.50
CA ALA A 12 -7.74 -10.19 4.39
C ALA A 12 -6.64 -9.93 5.43
N PRO A 13 -5.88 -10.90 5.95
CA PRO A 13 -4.81 -10.63 6.92
C PRO A 13 -3.78 -9.60 6.41
N TRP A 14 -3.12 -8.83 7.30
CA TRP A 14 -2.15 -7.79 6.88
C TRP A 14 -0.98 -8.37 6.07
N ARG A 15 -0.59 -9.62 6.33
CA ARG A 15 0.39 -10.36 5.52
C ARG A 15 -0.01 -10.51 4.05
N VAL A 16 -1.30 -10.75 3.77
CA VAL A 16 -1.82 -10.88 2.40
C VAL A 16 -1.75 -9.53 1.68
N TRP A 17 -2.08 -8.45 2.39
CA TRP A 17 -1.94 -7.08 1.88
C TRP A 17 -0.48 -6.70 1.62
N SER A 18 0.44 -7.05 2.52
CA SER A 18 1.88 -6.82 2.32
C SER A 18 2.38 -7.57 1.08
N GLN A 19 2.00 -8.84 0.93
CA GLN A 19 2.35 -9.64 -0.25
C GLN A 19 1.83 -9.02 -1.54
N TRP A 20 0.58 -8.55 -1.56
CA TRP A 20 0.03 -7.88 -2.74
C TRP A 20 0.77 -6.58 -3.09
N VAL A 21 1.20 -5.79 -2.10
CA VAL A 21 2.04 -4.61 -2.33
C VAL A 21 3.42 -5.01 -2.88
N SER A 22 4.01 -6.10 -2.38
CA SER A 22 5.25 -6.65 -2.92
C SER A 22 5.11 -7.05 -4.40
N ASP A 23 4.03 -7.74 -4.76
CA ASP A 23 3.73 -8.07 -6.16
C ASP A 23 3.54 -6.81 -7.02
N LEU A 24 2.88 -5.77 -6.48
CA LEU A 24 2.75 -4.47 -7.14
C LEU A 24 4.11 -3.79 -7.38
N VAL A 25 5.01 -3.83 -6.39
CA VAL A 25 6.40 -3.32 -6.52
C VAL A 25 7.12 -4.04 -7.67
N GLN A 26 7.01 -5.36 -7.76
CA GLN A 26 7.63 -6.16 -8.84
C GLN A 26 7.08 -5.78 -10.22
N VAL A 27 5.76 -5.65 -10.34
CA VAL A 27 5.11 -5.25 -11.59
C VAL A 27 5.56 -3.86 -12.04
N LEU A 28 5.66 -2.90 -11.12
CA LEU A 28 6.12 -1.54 -11.42
C LEU A 28 7.64 -1.46 -11.65
N GLY A 29 8.41 -2.40 -11.11
CA GLY A 29 9.85 -2.54 -11.31
C GLY A 29 10.24 -3.18 -12.65
N THR A 30 9.28 -3.68 -13.43
CA THR A 30 9.54 -4.23 -14.77
C THR A 30 9.59 -3.09 -15.79
N TYR A 31 10.74 -2.43 -15.91
CA TYR A 31 10.93 -1.26 -16.79
C TYR A 31 10.92 -1.60 -18.29
N GLU A 32 11.21 -2.85 -18.63
CA GLU A 32 11.25 -3.32 -20.03
C GLU A 32 9.87 -3.34 -20.69
N LEU A 33 8.79 -3.31 -19.88
CA LEU A 33 7.43 -3.49 -20.37
C LEU A 33 6.52 -2.29 -20.01
N PRO A 34 5.66 -1.85 -20.93
CA PRO A 34 4.69 -0.81 -20.65
C PRO A 34 3.65 -1.32 -19.65
N LEU A 35 3.29 -0.49 -18.67
CA LEU A 35 2.20 -0.78 -17.75
C LEU A 35 0.88 -0.74 -18.51
N THR A 36 0.10 -1.79 -18.34
CA THR A 36 -1.24 -1.88 -18.92
C THR A 36 -2.22 -1.00 -18.14
N ARG A 37 -3.29 -0.56 -18.81
CA ARG A 37 -4.39 0.17 -18.15
C ARG A 37 -5.01 -0.65 -17.02
N GLU A 38 -5.04 -1.97 -17.18
CA GLU A 38 -5.56 -2.90 -16.19
C GLU A 38 -4.71 -2.92 -14.92
N GLN A 39 -3.39 -3.06 -15.05
CA GLN A 39 -2.47 -3.01 -13.90
C GLN A 39 -2.57 -1.69 -13.15
N LEU A 40 -2.68 -0.56 -13.87
CA LEU A 40 -2.86 0.75 -13.26
C LEU A 40 -4.20 0.88 -12.53
N ARG A 41 -5.28 0.29 -13.08
CA ARG A 41 -6.60 0.26 -12.46
C ARG A 41 -6.59 -0.58 -11.18
N GLN A 42 -6.01 -1.78 -11.24
CA GLN A 42 -5.86 -2.68 -10.11
C GLN A 42 -5.02 -2.05 -9.00
N ALA A 43 -3.88 -1.44 -9.34
CA ALA A 43 -3.04 -0.72 -8.40
C ALA A 43 -3.80 0.42 -7.71
N THR A 44 -4.50 1.25 -8.48
CA THR A 44 -5.27 2.38 -7.92
C THR A 44 -6.40 1.89 -7.02
N SER A 45 -7.13 0.83 -7.43
CA SER A 45 -8.21 0.23 -6.65
C SER A 45 -7.69 -0.39 -5.35
N GLY A 46 -6.60 -1.14 -5.40
CA GLY A 46 -6.03 -1.78 -4.22
C GLY A 46 -5.48 -0.79 -3.20
N LEU A 47 -4.83 0.29 -3.66
CA LEU A 47 -4.39 1.36 -2.75
C LEU A 47 -5.58 2.11 -2.12
N ALA A 48 -6.71 2.24 -2.82
CA ALA A 48 -7.93 2.81 -2.24
C ALA A 48 -8.54 1.89 -1.16
N GLN A 49 -8.61 0.58 -1.43
CA GLN A 49 -9.10 -0.39 -0.44
C GLN A 49 -8.18 -0.48 0.80
N LEU A 50 -6.86 -0.38 0.61
CA LEU A 50 -5.90 -0.27 1.72
C LEU A 50 -6.13 0.98 2.56
N GLU A 51 -6.50 2.09 1.94
CA GLU A 51 -6.82 3.31 2.67
C GLU A 51 -8.04 3.09 3.55
N GLU A 52 -9.11 2.55 2.98
CA GLU A 52 -10.35 2.28 3.71
C GLU A 52 -10.11 1.35 4.90
N ARG A 53 -9.32 0.29 4.70
CA ARG A 53 -8.89 -0.62 5.77
C ARG A 53 -8.08 0.09 6.85
N LEU A 54 -7.06 0.86 6.49
CA LEU A 54 -6.24 1.61 7.46
C LEU A 54 -7.10 2.61 8.25
N GLN A 55 -8.04 3.29 7.59
CA GLN A 55 -8.98 4.19 8.25
C GLN A 55 -9.94 3.46 9.18
N TRP A 56 -10.37 2.24 8.82
CA TRP A 56 -11.21 1.41 9.67
C TRP A 56 -10.45 0.96 10.93
N GLU A 57 -9.22 0.46 10.79
CA GLU A 57 -8.39 0.07 11.95
C GLU A 57 -8.03 1.26 12.84
N GLN A 58 -7.73 2.43 12.26
CA GLN A 58 -7.51 3.66 13.03
C GLN A 58 -8.75 4.04 13.86
N ARG A 59 -9.95 3.97 13.27
CA ARG A 59 -11.21 4.24 13.98
C ARG A 59 -11.48 3.20 15.06
N ARG A 60 -11.21 1.93 14.81
CA ARG A 60 -11.35 0.86 15.80
C ARG A 60 -10.40 1.05 16.98
N ALA A 61 -9.15 1.45 16.71
CA ALA A 61 -8.14 1.72 17.73
C ALA A 61 -8.49 2.93 18.63
N THR A 62 -9.29 3.90 18.15
CA THR A 62 -9.74 5.06 18.93
C THR A 62 -11.04 4.84 19.69
N VAL A 63 -11.95 3.98 19.19
CA VAL A 63 -13.32 3.83 19.72
C VAL A 63 -13.48 2.80 20.83
N SER A 64 -12.46 2.01 21.22
CA SER A 64 -12.58 1.08 22.36
C SER A 64 -11.92 1.59 23.66
N PRO A 65 -12.69 2.00 24.68
CA PRO A 65 -12.20 2.33 26.02
C PRO A 65 -12.52 1.27 27.10
N VAL A 66 -13.26 0.19 26.81
CA VAL A 66 -13.95 -0.58 27.88
C VAL A 66 -13.21 -1.84 28.38
N GLU A 67 -12.21 -2.38 27.68
CA GLU A 67 -11.48 -3.59 28.15
C GLU A 67 -9.97 -3.35 28.43
N GLY A 68 -9.53 -2.09 28.47
CA GLY A 68 -8.11 -1.72 28.53
C GLY A 68 -7.52 -1.47 29.93
N ARG A 69 -8.16 -1.92 31.02
CA ARG A 69 -7.68 -1.65 32.39
C ARG A 69 -6.63 -2.64 32.90
N ARG A 70 -5.74 -3.13 32.02
CA ARG A 70 -4.55 -3.89 32.42
C ARG A 70 -3.29 -3.47 31.66
N LEU A 71 -2.36 -2.91 32.44
CA LEU A 71 -0.91 -2.86 32.26
C LEU A 71 -0.39 -1.82 31.26
N LEU A 72 0.58 -1.02 31.72
CA LEU A 72 1.36 -0.03 30.94
C LEU A 72 1.96 -0.59 29.62
N ALA A 73 2.10 -1.92 29.52
CA ALA A 73 2.47 -2.61 28.27
C ALA A 73 1.36 -2.55 27.20
N GLY A 74 0.08 -2.61 27.58
CA GLY A 74 -1.06 -2.52 26.67
C GLY A 74 -1.28 -1.10 26.13
N GLU A 75 -1.00 -0.07 26.93
CA GLU A 75 -1.01 1.32 26.47
C GLU A 75 0.16 1.62 25.53
N ALA A 76 1.36 1.16 25.86
CA ALA A 76 2.53 1.27 24.98
C ALA A 76 2.31 0.55 23.64
N ALA A 77 1.80 -0.69 23.67
CA ALA A 77 1.45 -1.45 22.46
C ALA A 77 0.34 -0.77 21.64
N ARG A 78 -0.69 -0.20 22.29
CA ARG A 78 -1.76 0.56 21.62
C ARG A 78 -1.24 1.85 20.98
N MET A 79 -0.39 2.59 21.69
CA MET A 79 0.27 3.78 21.15
C MET A 79 1.15 3.43 19.95
N HIS A 80 1.92 2.35 20.06
CA HIS A 80 2.76 1.84 18.99
C HIS A 80 1.93 1.43 17.76
N TRP A 81 0.85 0.66 17.95
CA TRP A 81 -0.09 0.29 16.88
C TRP A 81 -0.70 1.52 16.19
N THR A 82 -1.19 2.48 16.98
CA THR A 82 -1.76 3.73 16.45
C THR A 82 -0.73 4.53 15.65
N HIS A 83 0.51 4.58 16.13
CA HIS A 83 1.61 5.22 15.42
C HIS A 83 1.91 4.53 14.08
N LEU A 84 2.03 3.19 14.07
CA LEU A 84 2.26 2.40 12.85
C LEU A 84 1.16 2.62 11.83
N LEU A 85 -0.11 2.56 12.23
CA LEU A 85 -1.25 2.80 11.33
C LEU A 85 -1.22 4.22 10.75
N ARG A 86 -0.84 5.23 11.55
CA ARG A 86 -0.71 6.61 11.07
C ARG A 86 0.42 6.74 10.05
N THR A 87 1.58 6.16 10.34
CA THR A 87 2.74 6.18 9.44
C THR A 87 2.44 5.45 8.13
N ALA A 88 1.82 4.26 8.20
CA ALA A 88 1.37 3.51 7.03
C ALA A 88 0.40 4.34 6.16
N ARG A 89 -0.54 5.07 6.77
CA ARG A 89 -1.45 5.96 6.05
C ARG A 89 -0.73 7.11 5.35
N CYS A 90 0.19 7.79 6.02
CA CYS A 90 0.98 8.86 5.40
C CYS A 90 1.78 8.35 4.18
N ARG A 91 2.34 7.13 4.27
CA ARG A 91 3.04 6.48 3.16
C ARG A 91 2.11 6.07 2.02
N LEU A 92 0.90 5.61 2.35
CA LEU A 92 -0.11 5.29 1.36
C LEU A 92 -0.55 6.53 0.57
N ASP A 93 -0.74 7.67 1.24
CA ASP A 93 -1.10 8.93 0.58
C ASP A 93 -0.02 9.36 -0.43
N GLU A 94 1.26 9.24 -0.06
CA GLU A 94 2.39 9.46 -0.98
C GLU A 94 2.34 8.52 -2.19
N CYS A 95 2.10 7.23 -1.97
CA CYS A 95 1.97 6.24 -3.04
C CYS A 95 0.82 6.59 -4.00
N ARG A 96 -0.33 6.99 -3.47
CA ARG A 96 -1.52 7.33 -4.28
C ARG A 96 -1.29 8.58 -5.13
N LEU A 97 -0.64 9.60 -4.59
CA LEU A 97 -0.29 10.82 -5.34
C LEU A 97 0.67 10.51 -6.51
N LEU A 98 1.71 9.72 -6.24
CA LEU A 98 2.70 9.34 -7.26
C LEU A 98 2.08 8.43 -8.32
N LEU A 99 1.29 7.43 -7.91
CA LEU A 99 0.59 6.53 -8.83
C LEU A 99 -0.45 7.28 -9.67
N GLY A 100 -1.22 8.18 -9.07
CA GLY A 100 -2.17 9.02 -9.80
C GLY A 100 -1.49 9.86 -10.88
N THR A 101 -0.33 10.43 -10.57
CA THR A 101 0.51 11.15 -11.53
C THR A 101 0.98 10.23 -12.67
N LEU A 102 1.38 8.99 -12.34
CA LEU A 102 1.80 8.00 -13.34
C LEU A 102 0.64 7.60 -14.26
N VAL A 103 -0.57 7.41 -13.71
CA VAL A 103 -1.79 7.12 -14.46
C VAL A 103 -2.11 8.25 -15.44
N GLN A 104 -2.10 9.50 -14.97
CA GLN A 104 -2.38 10.67 -15.81
C GLN A 104 -1.39 10.78 -16.98
N ARG A 105 -0.08 10.61 -16.70
CA ARG A 105 0.96 10.65 -17.74
C ARG A 105 0.83 9.52 -18.75
N THR A 106 0.52 8.31 -18.28
CA THR A 106 0.31 7.14 -19.16
C THR A 106 -0.91 7.34 -20.08
N ARG A 107 -1.97 7.98 -19.57
CA ARG A 107 -3.15 8.34 -20.38
C ARG A 107 -2.82 9.40 -21.44
N ALA A 108 -2.13 10.47 -21.06
CA ALA A 108 -1.75 11.55 -21.97
C ALA A 108 -0.81 11.08 -23.09
N ALA A 109 0.10 10.15 -22.78
CA ALA A 109 0.99 9.55 -23.79
C ALA A 109 0.22 8.73 -24.84
N GLY A 110 -0.89 8.10 -24.46
CA GLY A 110 -1.73 7.33 -25.39
C GLY A 110 -2.62 8.16 -26.32
N THR A 111 -2.76 9.47 -26.08
CA THR A 111 -3.64 10.37 -26.85
C THR A 111 -2.88 11.34 -27.77
N ALA A 112 -1.56 11.44 -27.66
CA ALA A 112 -0.76 12.38 -28.43
C ALA A 112 -0.18 11.74 -29.72
N PRO A 113 -0.56 12.21 -30.93
CA PRO A 113 0.07 11.74 -32.16
C PRO A 113 1.53 12.20 -32.20
N GLY A 114 2.48 11.25 -32.24
CA GLY A 114 3.93 11.54 -32.29
C GLY A 114 4.69 11.38 -30.96
N ALA A 115 4.03 11.06 -29.84
CA ALA A 115 4.70 10.85 -28.55
C ALA A 115 5.59 9.60 -28.49
N ALA A 116 5.55 8.74 -29.52
CA ALA A 116 6.40 7.57 -29.65
C ALA A 116 7.91 7.91 -29.68
N GLN A 117 8.30 9.16 -29.96
CA GLN A 117 9.71 9.56 -30.09
C GLN A 117 10.25 10.48 -28.99
N ALA A 118 9.42 10.97 -28.06
CA ALA A 118 9.90 11.79 -26.93
C ALA A 118 10.11 10.99 -25.63
N GLY A 119 10.03 9.66 -25.69
CA GLY A 119 9.49 8.84 -24.59
C GLY A 119 10.43 7.98 -23.74
N VAL A 120 11.77 8.07 -23.84
CA VAL A 120 12.63 7.03 -23.24
C VAL A 120 13.12 7.32 -21.80
N ALA A 121 13.07 8.57 -21.29
CA ALA A 121 13.68 8.89 -19.97
C ALA A 121 12.73 9.37 -18.86
N TYR A 122 11.51 9.80 -19.19
CA TYR A 122 10.63 10.52 -18.25
C TYR A 122 9.58 9.67 -17.51
N PRO A 123 9.02 8.59 -18.10
CA PRO A 123 8.19 7.62 -17.37
C PRO A 123 8.98 6.87 -16.29
N ASP A 124 10.26 6.58 -16.55
CA ASP A 124 11.08 5.72 -15.71
C ASP A 124 11.41 6.35 -14.36
N ARG A 125 11.75 7.64 -14.33
CA ARG A 125 11.98 8.35 -13.07
C ARG A 125 10.73 8.38 -12.19
N LEU A 126 9.55 8.57 -12.78
CA LEU A 126 8.30 8.54 -12.02
C LEU A 126 7.96 7.12 -11.57
N ARG A 127 8.11 6.11 -12.42
CA ARG A 127 7.96 4.69 -12.02
C ARG A 127 8.92 4.31 -10.90
N GLN A 128 10.19 4.73 -10.97
CA GLN A 128 11.17 4.54 -9.90
C GLN A 128 10.74 5.22 -8.59
N ARG A 129 10.19 6.43 -8.66
CA ARG A 129 9.65 7.12 -7.46
C ARG A 129 8.45 6.39 -6.87
N VAL A 130 7.50 5.97 -7.70
CA VAL A 130 6.34 5.17 -7.26
C VAL A 130 6.82 3.88 -6.60
N ARG A 131 7.77 3.18 -7.23
CA ARG A 131 8.35 1.96 -6.69
C ARG A 131 8.98 2.16 -5.31
N ARG A 132 9.86 3.17 -5.17
CA ARG A 132 10.49 3.46 -3.88
C ARG A 132 9.48 3.82 -2.79
N ALA A 133 8.44 4.58 -3.14
CA ALA A 133 7.37 4.89 -2.19
C ALA A 133 6.61 3.63 -1.76
N LEU A 134 6.34 2.71 -2.69
CA LEU A 134 5.70 1.44 -2.40
C LEU A 134 6.58 0.48 -1.59
N GLU A 135 7.90 0.45 -1.85
CA GLU A 135 8.87 -0.30 -1.03
C GLU A 135 8.85 0.21 0.43
N GLN A 136 8.92 1.53 0.62
CA GLN A 136 8.81 2.13 1.96
C GLN A 136 7.46 1.86 2.62
N PHE A 137 6.37 1.86 1.85
CA PHE A 137 5.05 1.53 2.36
C PHE A 137 4.92 0.04 2.73
N GLN A 138 5.52 -0.86 1.95
CA GLN A 138 5.58 -2.29 2.25
C GLN A 138 6.27 -2.53 3.59
N GLU A 139 7.41 -1.90 3.85
CA GLU A 139 8.12 -1.99 5.13
C GLU A 139 7.21 -1.58 6.32
N GLN A 140 6.34 -0.59 6.14
CA GLN A 140 5.38 -0.21 7.17
C GLN A 140 4.26 -1.25 7.33
N LEU A 141 3.75 -1.81 6.23
CA LEU A 141 2.75 -2.87 6.28
C LEU A 141 3.28 -4.15 6.92
N GLU A 142 4.56 -4.48 6.73
CA GLU A 142 5.21 -5.63 7.36
C GLU A 142 5.31 -5.45 8.88
N GLN A 143 5.58 -4.22 9.36
CA GLN A 143 5.54 -3.90 10.78
C GLN A 143 4.13 -4.05 11.36
N VAL A 144 3.12 -3.59 10.63
CA VAL A 144 1.70 -3.76 11.01
C VAL A 144 1.33 -5.25 11.05
N ALA A 145 1.74 -6.04 10.05
CA ALA A 145 1.48 -7.47 10.01
C ALA A 145 2.15 -8.22 11.17
N SER A 146 3.41 -7.90 11.46
CA SER A 146 4.16 -8.53 12.56
C SER A 146 3.47 -8.30 13.91
N LEU A 147 2.98 -7.08 14.16
CA LEU A 147 2.28 -6.77 15.41
C LEU A 147 0.89 -7.45 15.49
N GLU A 148 0.20 -7.65 14.35
CA GLU A 148 -1.04 -8.43 14.28
C GLU A 148 -0.78 -9.91 14.67
N ASP A 149 0.32 -10.49 14.20
CA ASP A 149 0.68 -11.88 14.52
C ASP A 149 1.04 -12.05 16.00
N GLU A 150 1.79 -11.11 16.58
CA GLU A 150 2.14 -11.11 18.00
C GLU A 150 0.90 -10.97 18.91
N ALA A 151 -0.08 -10.17 18.48
CA ALA A 151 -1.37 -10.04 19.16
C ALA A 151 -2.25 -11.30 18.99
N GLY A 152 -2.17 -11.98 17.85
CA GLY A 152 -2.89 -13.23 17.59
C GLY A 152 -2.28 -14.47 18.28
N GLY A 153 -0.97 -14.44 18.56
CA GLY A 153 -0.22 -15.51 19.22
C GLY A 153 -0.35 -15.56 20.76
N THR A 154 -1.00 -14.57 21.38
CA THR A 154 -1.15 -14.47 22.85
C THR A 154 -2.51 -14.95 23.38
N SER A 155 -3.14 -15.95 22.72
CA SER A 155 -4.20 -16.77 23.34
C SER A 155 -3.61 -18.04 23.94
N PRO A 156 -3.21 -18.07 25.22
CA PRO A 156 -3.10 -19.32 25.95
C PRO A 156 -4.53 -19.86 26.18
N CYS A 157 -4.77 -21.09 25.73
CA CYS A 157 -5.78 -21.94 26.34
C CYS A 157 -5.35 -22.29 27.77
#